data_AF-X1IX99-F1
#
_entry.id   AF-X1IX99-F1
#
_cell.length_a   1.000
_cell.length_b   1.000
_cell.length_c   1.000
_cell.angle_alpha   90.00
_cell.angle_beta   90.00
_cell.angle_gamma   90.00
#
_symmetry.space_group_name_H-M   'P 1'
#
loop_
_entity.id
_entity.type
_entity.pdbx_description
1 polymer ?
#
loop_
_entity_poly.entity_id
_entity_poly.type
_entity_poly.pdbx_seq_one_letter_code
_entity_poly.pdbx_strand_id
1 'polypeptide(L)' 'RENYLYIAHLDRSFVSIYDLNTDQFLPQLIPLKGYFPAFVFANDDHSKIFTVTFRSDSISVIDVKSKAVEKVIDLHAYR' A
#
# COMPACT_ATOMS: atom_id res chain seq x y z
N ARG A 1 10.60 4.54 15.93
CA ARG A 1 9.38 4.67 15.08
C ARG A 1 9.86 4.63 13.64
N GLU A 2 9.24 3.83 12.78
CA GLU A 2 9.55 3.88 11.35
C GLU A 2 9.17 5.27 10.81
N ASN A 3 10.02 5.84 9.95
CA ASN A 3 9.79 7.15 9.31
C ASN A 3 9.91 6.96 7.80
N TYR A 4 8.88 6.35 7.23
CA TYR A 4 8.88 5.85 5.86
C TYR A 4 7.76 6.49 5.04
N LEU A 5 8.06 6.80 3.79
CA LEU A 5 7.08 7.18 2.79
C LEU A 5 6.71 5.95 1.95
N TYR A 6 5.42 5.62 1.95
CA TYR A 6 4.84 4.56 1.12
C TYR A 6 4.30 5.18 -0.17
N ILE A 7 4.89 4.82 -1.32
CA ILE A 7 4.58 5.42 -2.61
C ILE A 7 3.94 4.38 -3.51
N ALA A 8 2.67 4.56 -3.86
CA ALA A 8 1.98 3.68 -4.80
C ALA A 8 2.30 4.04 -6.25
N HIS A 9 2.63 3.02 -7.05
CA HIS A 9 2.96 3.15 -8.47
C HIS A 9 1.77 2.67 -9.31
N LEU A 10 1.07 3.61 -9.95
CA LEU A 10 -0.18 3.38 -10.67
C LEU A 10 -0.05 2.32 -11.78
N ASP A 11 0.90 2.47 -12.70
CA ASP A 11 1.00 1.60 -13.88
C ASP A 11 1.47 0.18 -13.57
N ARG A 12 2.26 0.01 -12.50
CA ARG A 12 2.92 -1.27 -12.16
C ARG A 12 2.32 -1.97 -10.94
N SER A 13 1.36 -1.31 -10.27
CA SER A 13 0.59 -1.87 -9.15
C SER A 13 1.46 -2.45 -8.02
N PHE A 14 2.40 -1.65 -7.54
CA PHE A 14 3.18 -1.94 -6.34
C PHE A 14 3.38 -0.69 -5.49
N VAL A 15 3.84 -0.86 -4.26
CA VAL A 15 4.30 0.23 -3.38
C VAL A 15 5.81 0.12 -3.18
N SER A 16 6.52 1.22 -3.42
CA SER A 16 7.91 1.38 -2.98
C SER A 16 7.94 2.08 -1.62
N ILE A 17 8.99 1.82 -0.85
CA ILE A 17 9.17 2.43 0.47
C ILE A 17 10.44 3.28 0.45
N TYR A 18 10.33 4.55 0.81
CA TYR A 18 11.45 5.47 0.94
C TYR A 18 11.72 5.76 2.42
N ASP A 19 12.96 5.57 2.85
CA ASP A 19 13.41 5.84 4.20
C ASP A 19 13.84 7.30 4.35
N LEU A 20 13.07 8.06 5.13
CA LEU A 20 13.31 9.48 5.36
C LEU A 20 14.45 9.75 6.35
N ASN A 21 14.99 8.71 7.01
CA ASN A 21 16.16 8.87 7.88
C ASN A 21 17.47 8.70 7.11
N THR A 22 17.46 7.88 6.05
CA THR A 22 18.65 7.52 5.27
C THR A 22 18.63 8.07 3.84
N ASP A 23 17.52 8.70 3.44
CA ASP A 23 17.26 9.25 2.12
C ASP A 23 17.36 8.22 0.98
N GLN A 24 16.97 6.97 1.26
CA GLN A 24 17.10 5.85 0.31
C GLN A 24 15.82 5.03 0.19
N PHE A 25 15.61 4.42 -0.98
CA PHE A 25 14.57 3.41 -1.15
C PHE A 25 14.97 2.10 -0.46
N LEU A 26 14.01 1.46 0.19
CA LEU A 26 14.18 0.06 0.59
C LEU A 26 14.20 -0.83 -0.67
N PRO A 27 15.02 -1.90 -0.68
CA PRO A 27 15.05 -2.84 -1.81
C PRO A 27 13.73 -3.59 -2.01
N GLN A 28 12.94 -3.75 -0.95
CA GLN A 28 11.67 -4.47 -0.97
C GLN A 28 10.58 -3.60 -1.62
N LEU A 29 9.89 -4.19 -2.60
CA LEU A 29 8.64 -3.67 -3.15
C LEU A 29 7.47 -4.45 -2.56
N ILE A 30 6.35 -3.77 -2.31
CA ILE A 30 5.10 -4.41 -1.88
C ILE A 30 4.21 -4.58 -3.11
N PRO A 31 4.08 -5.78 -3.69
CA PRO A 31 3.17 -6.00 -4.80
C PRO A 31 1.72 -5.84 -4.34
N LEU A 32 0.94 -5.04 -5.06
CA LEU A 32 -0.49 -4.88 -4.79
C LEU A 32 -1.30 -5.92 -5.58
N LYS A 33 -2.54 -6.12 -5.14
CA LYS A 33 -3.53 -6.88 -5.90
C LYS A 33 -4.41 -5.91 -6.67
N GLY A 34 -4.68 -6.21 -7.94
CA GLY A 34 -5.46 -5.34 -8.82
C GLY A 34 -4.62 -4.36 -9.63
N TYR A 35 -5.30 -3.39 -10.24
CA TYR A 35 -4.72 -2.45 -11.19
C TYR A 35 -5.02 -1.01 -10.80
N PHE A 36 -4.01 -0.16 -11.03
CA PHE A 36 -4.09 1.29 -10.90
C PHE A 36 -4.46 1.72 -9.46
N PRO A 37 -3.54 1.57 -8.50
CA PRO A 37 -3.68 2.24 -7.21
C PRO A 37 -3.71 3.76 -7.40
N ALA A 38 -4.69 4.44 -6.78
CA ALA A 38 -4.84 5.90 -6.88
C ALA A 38 -4.66 6.63 -5.54
N PHE A 39 -5.10 6.02 -4.45
CA PHE A 39 -5.10 6.65 -3.12
C PHE A 39 -4.47 5.74 -2.09
N VAL A 40 -3.72 6.34 -1.15
CA VAL A 40 -3.00 5.65 -0.07
C VAL A 40 -3.33 6.36 1.24
N PHE A 41 -3.75 5.59 2.25
CA PHE A 41 -4.11 6.10 3.58
C PHE A 41 -3.47 5.25 4.67
N ALA A 42 -3.11 5.85 5.80
CA ALA A 42 -2.69 5.14 7.00
C ALA A 42 -3.83 5.13 8.04
N ASN A 43 -3.89 4.11 8.90
CA ASN A 43 -4.70 4.20 10.12
C ASN A 43 -4.00 4.97 11.23
N ASP A 44 -4.72 5.33 12.29
CA ASP A 44 -4.26 6.22 13.36
C ASP A 44 -2.98 5.76 14.07
N ASP A 45 -2.78 4.44 14.23
CA ASP A 45 -1.58 3.88 14.86
C ASP A 45 -0.45 3.57 13.86
N HIS A 46 -0.66 3.85 12.57
CA HIS A 46 0.23 3.56 11.46
C HIS A 46 0.65 2.07 11.35
N SER A 47 -0.12 1.13 11.89
CA SER A 47 0.13 -0.30 11.68
C SER A 47 -0.30 -0.79 10.30
N LYS A 48 -1.19 -0.05 9.62
CA LYS A 48 -1.78 -0.43 8.33
C LYS A 48 -1.79 0.70 7.33
N ILE A 49 -1.53 0.34 6.07
CA ILE A 49 -1.72 1.20 4.91
C ILE A 49 -2.83 0.62 4.03
N PHE A 50 -3.74 1.48 3.57
CA PHE A 50 -4.86 1.14 2.71
C PHE A 50 -4.64 1.79 1.34
N THR A 51 -4.64 0.97 0.30
CA THR A 51 -4.47 1.45 -1.07
C THR A 51 -5.70 1.10 -1.90
N VAL A 52 -6.37 2.12 -2.45
CA VAL A 52 -7.54 1.94 -3.32
C VAL A 52 -7.07 1.66 -4.75
N THR A 53 -7.43 0.50 -5.28
CA THR A 53 -7.12 0.03 -6.64
C THR A 53 -8.34 0.20 -7.54
N PHE A 54 -8.43 1.36 -8.19
CA PHE A 54 -9.71 1.84 -8.75
C PHE A 54 -10.21 1.02 -9.95
N ARG A 55 -9.34 0.45 -10.79
CA ARG A 55 -9.79 -0.38 -11.92
C ARG A 55 -10.22 -1.78 -11.48
N SER A 56 -9.97 -2.13 -10.22
CA SER A 56 -10.23 -3.46 -9.69
C SER A 56 -11.22 -3.43 -8.53
N ASP A 57 -11.92 -2.31 -8.31
CA ASP A 57 -12.96 -2.14 -7.29
C ASP A 57 -12.61 -2.81 -5.96
N SER A 58 -11.38 -2.58 -5.49
CA SER A 58 -10.85 -3.24 -4.29
C SER A 58 -9.87 -2.35 -3.54
N ILE A 59 -9.70 -2.65 -2.25
CA ILE A 59 -8.74 -2.01 -1.36
C ILE A 59 -7.71 -3.05 -0.91
N SER A 60 -6.43 -2.81 -1.20
CA SER A 60 -5.33 -3.58 -0.62
C SER A 60 -4.99 -3.03 0.78
N VAL A 61 -4.96 -3.90 1.78
CA VAL A 61 -4.52 -3.58 3.15
C VAL A 61 -3.11 -4.15 3.33
N ILE A 62 -2.16 -3.27 3.63
CA ILE A 62 -0.75 -3.57 3.83
C ILE A 62 -0.45 -3.51 5.32
N ASP A 63 0.14 -4.55 5.86
CA ASP A 63 0.71 -4.55 7.21
C ASP A 63 2.10 -3.88 7.17
N VAL A 64 2.28 -2.81 7.96
CA VAL A 64 3.47 -1.96 7.94
C VAL A 64 4.70 -2.72 8.46
N LYS A 65 4.51 -3.60 9.45
CA LYS A 65 5.58 -4.35 10.10
C LYS A 65 6.21 -5.38 9.17
N SER A 66 5.38 -6.17 8.47
CA SER A 66 5.81 -7.20 7.53
C SER A 66 6.08 -6.65 6.12
N LYS A 67 5.62 -5.43 5.81
CA LYS A 67 5.75 -4.79 4.50
C LYS A 67 5.13 -5.66 3.41
N ALA A 68 3.95 -6.21 3.70
CA ALA A 68 3.23 -7.13 2.82
C ALA A 68 1.72 -6.83 2.83
N VAL A 69 1.03 -7.20 1.75
CA VAL A 69 -0.44 -7.16 1.69
C VAL A 69 -0.99 -8.25 2.62
N GLU A 70 -1.69 -7.87 3.69
CA GLU A 70 -2.34 -8.80 4.61
C GLU A 70 -3.75 -9.19 4.16
N LYS A 71 -4.43 -8.30 3.43
CA LYS A 71 -5.84 -8.48 3.05
C LYS A 71 -6.19 -7.68 1.80
N VAL A 72 -7.14 -8.21 1.03
CA VAL A 72 -7.84 -7.45 -0.03
C VAL A 72 -9.31 -7.37 0.35
N ILE A 73 -9.86 -6.15 0.32
CA ILE A 73 -11.29 -5.89 0.50
C ILE A 73 -11.89 -5.71 -0.88
N ASP A 74 -12.77 -6.63 -1.26
CA ASP A 74 -13.56 -6.56 -2.48
C ASP A 74 -14.76 -5.62 -2.28
N LEU A 75 -14.83 -4.54 -3.05
CA LEU A 75 -15.94 -3.58 -2.96
C LEU A 75 -17.20 -4.08 -3.67
N HIS A 76 -17.11 -5.09 -4.54
CA HIS A 76 -18.31 -5.71 -5.12
C HIS A 76 -19.13 -6.49 -4.10
N ALA A 77 -18.54 -6.86 -2.96
CA ALA A 77 -19.23 -7.53 -1.87
C ALA A 77 -20.16 -6.58 -1.08
N TYR A 78 -20.00 -5.26 -1.25
CA TYR A 78 -20.88 -4.24 -0.68
C TYR A 78 -22.01 -3.95 -1.67
N ARG A 79 -23.05 -4.78 -1.64
CA ARG A 79 -24.29 -4.64 -2.42
C ARG A 79 -25.50 -4.59 -1.50
#